data_AF-A0A7S8EDW0-F1
#
_entry.id   AF-A0A7S8EDW0-F1
#
_cell.length_a   1.000
_cell.length_b   1.000
_cell.length_c   1.000
_cell.angle_alpha   90.00
_cell.angle_beta   90.00
_cell.angle_gamma   90.00
#
_symmetry.space_group_name_H-M   'P 1'
#
loop_
_entity.id
_entity.type
_entity.pdbx_description
1 polymer ?
#
loop_
_entity_poly.entity_id
_entity_poly.type
_entity_poly.pdbx_seq_one_letter_code
_entity_poly.pdbx_strand_id
1 'polypeptide(L)'
;MHMLFFMMFAFILVAMYIAIRRQLASPTLIAGAGIFGSIISMTFFGLAQNTLFAHALIVGFIVGGGFSVATLIIAYYFQGNELRRMAEHRVTDTRQPHL
;
A
#
# COMPACT_ATOMS: atom_id res chain seq x y z
N MET A 1 17.31 -7.52 17.47
CA MET A 1 17.18 -7.91 16.05
C MET A 1 15.73 -7.83 15.54
N HIS A 2 14.72 -8.18 16.34
CA HIS A 2 13.31 -8.07 15.93
C HIS A 2 12.90 -6.67 15.42
N MET A 3 13.37 -5.58 16.06
CA MET A 3 13.06 -4.21 15.62
C MET A 3 13.46 -3.92 14.16
N LEU A 4 14.50 -4.57 13.64
CA LEU A 4 14.94 -4.38 12.25
C LEU A 4 13.86 -4.84 11.27
N PHE A 5 13.25 -5.99 11.51
CA PHE A 5 12.16 -6.52 10.67
C PHE A 5 10.90 -5.65 10.75
N PHE A 6 10.60 -5.11 11.93
CA PHE A 6 9.50 -4.17 12.09
C PHE A 6 9.75 -2.85 11.33
N MET A 7 10.97 -2.29 11.43
CA MET A 7 11.35 -1.11 10.64
C MET A 7 11.26 -1.39 9.15
N MET A 8 11.74 -2.55 8.68
CA MET A 8 11.65 -2.96 7.29
C MET A 8 10.19 -3.02 6.82
N PHE A 9 9.29 -3.59 7.61
CA PHE A 9 7.84 -3.57 7.35
C PHE A 9 7.30 -2.14 7.21
N ALA A 10 7.63 -1.25 8.15
CA ALA A 10 7.19 0.14 8.10
C ALA A 10 7.71 0.86 6.84
N PHE A 11 8.98 0.65 6.47
CA PHE A 11 9.55 1.18 5.24
C PHE A 11 8.85 0.63 3.99
N ILE A 12 8.49 -0.64 3.96
CA ILE A 12 7.76 -1.24 2.83
C ILE A 12 6.39 -0.58 2.66
N LEU A 13 5.64 -0.35 3.75
CA LEU A 13 4.34 0.33 3.68
C LEU A 13 4.48 1.77 3.15
N VAL A 14 5.46 2.51 3.67
CA VAL A 14 5.73 3.89 3.23
C VAL A 14 6.18 3.92 1.77
N ALA A 15 7.10 3.05 1.38
CA ALA A 15 7.59 2.94 0.02
C ALA A 15 6.46 2.56 -0.95
N MET A 16 5.60 1.61 -0.57
CA MET A 16 4.43 1.20 -1.35
C MET A 16 3.47 2.37 -1.55
N TYR A 17 3.11 3.09 -0.49
CA TYR A 17 2.26 4.28 -0.57
C TYR A 17 2.85 5.35 -1.49
N ILE A 18 4.13 5.70 -1.29
CA ILE A 18 4.82 6.70 -2.11
C ILE A 18 4.90 6.25 -3.57
N ALA A 19 5.21 4.98 -3.83
CA ALA A 19 5.36 4.44 -5.17
C ALA A 19 4.05 4.47 -5.96
N ILE A 20 2.92 4.12 -5.31
CA ILE A 20 1.59 4.23 -5.92
C ILE A 20 1.26 5.70 -6.19
N ARG A 21 1.46 6.57 -5.19
CA ARG A 21 1.13 7.99 -5.31
C ARG A 21 1.96 8.72 -6.37
N ARG A 22 3.23 8.35 -6.52
CA ARG A 22 4.12 8.91 -7.55
C ARG A 22 4.04 8.20 -8.90
N GLN A 23 3.16 7.19 -9.03
CA GLN A 23 3.00 6.38 -10.24
C GLN A 23 4.34 5.82 -10.77
N LEU A 24 5.25 5.41 -9.87
CA LEU A 24 6.61 5.00 -10.23
C LEU A 24 6.66 3.71 -11.07
N ALA A 25 5.65 2.85 -10.93
CA ALA A 25 5.51 1.60 -11.67
C ALA A 25 4.02 1.22 -11.74
N SER A 26 3.72 0.06 -12.35
CA SER A 26 2.33 -0.40 -12.40
C SER A 26 1.78 -0.64 -10.97
N PRO A 27 0.58 -0.14 -10.65
CA PRO A 27 0.00 -0.27 -9.31
C PRO A 27 -0.06 -1.73 -8.85
N THR A 28 -0.35 -2.66 -9.77
CA THR A 28 -0.42 -4.10 -9.48
C THR A 28 0.93 -4.68 -9.05
N LEU A 29 2.04 -4.28 -9.70
CA LEU A 29 3.37 -4.76 -9.32
C LEU A 29 3.79 -4.20 -7.95
N ILE A 30 3.54 -2.91 -7.71
CA ILE A 30 3.84 -2.27 -6.42
C ILE A 30 3.01 -2.91 -5.30
N ALA A 31 1.71 -3.12 -5.54
CA ALA A 31 0.82 -3.79 -4.59
C ALA A 31 1.30 -5.20 -4.27
N GLY A 32 1.60 -6.00 -5.30
CA GLY A 32 2.10 -7.36 -5.13
C GLY A 32 3.40 -7.41 -4.32
N ALA A 33 4.40 -6.63 -4.72
CA ALA A 33 5.68 -6.58 -4.03
C ALA A 33 5.55 -6.06 -2.58
N GLY A 34 4.74 -5.03 -2.36
CA GLY A 34 4.51 -4.44 -1.03
C GLY A 34 3.79 -5.39 -0.08
N ILE A 35 2.74 -6.09 -0.55
CA ILE A 35 2.03 -7.10 0.24
C ILE A 35 2.97 -8.26 0.60
N PHE A 36 3.64 -8.85 -0.39
CA PHE A 36 4.54 -9.98 -0.15
C PHE A 36 5.69 -9.59 0.79
N GLY A 37 6.33 -8.44 0.55
CA GLY A 37 7.39 -7.92 1.41
C GLY A 37 6.93 -7.69 2.85
N SER A 38 5.70 -7.18 3.02
CA SER A 38 5.13 -6.93 4.35
C SER A 38 4.83 -8.22 5.12
N ILE A 39 4.27 -9.23 4.45
CA ILE A 39 4.00 -10.55 5.04
C ILE A 39 5.29 -11.22 5.49
N ILE A 40 6.32 -11.22 4.62
CA ILE A 40 7.63 -11.81 4.93
C ILE A 40 8.27 -11.08 6.11
N SER A 41 8.26 -9.75 6.10
CA SER A 41 8.84 -8.94 7.18
C SER A 41 8.17 -9.21 8.52
N MET A 42 6.83 -9.28 8.56
CA MET A 42 6.10 -9.57 9.80
C MET A 42 6.24 -11.02 10.26
N THR A 43 6.38 -11.97 9.32
CA THR A 43 6.71 -13.35 9.65
C THR A 43 8.09 -13.43 10.32
N PHE A 44 9.10 -12.78 9.76
CA PHE A 44 10.45 -12.74 10.33
C PHE A 44 10.50 -12.00 11.68
N PHE A 45 9.68 -10.96 11.84
CA PHE A 45 9.51 -10.30 13.13
C PHE A 45 8.97 -11.25 14.21
N GLY A 46 7.98 -12.10 13.88
CA GLY A 46 7.46 -13.12 14.79
C GLY A 46 8.49 -14.20 15.11
N LEU A 47 9.21 -14.70 14.11
CA LEU A 47 10.27 -15.69 14.31
C LEU A 47 11.42 -15.16 15.18
N ALA A 48 11.80 -13.89 14.98
CA ALA A 48 12.83 -13.23 15.79
C ALA A 48 12.43 -13.01 17.26
N GLN A 49 11.16 -13.23 17.60
CA GLN A 49 10.65 -13.23 18.98
C GLN A 49 10.58 -14.65 19.59
N ASN A 50 11.13 -15.66 18.92
CA ASN A 50 11.05 -17.07 19.32
C ASN A 50 9.61 -17.61 19.41
N THR A 51 8.69 -17.06 18.61
CA THR A 51 7.33 -17.61 18.49
C THR A 51 7.31 -18.84 17.59
N LEU A 52 6.29 -19.69 17.75
CA LEU A 52 6.08 -20.84 16.87
C LEU A 52 5.94 -20.40 15.41
N PHE A 53 6.56 -21.17 14.49
CA PHE A 53 6.54 -20.85 13.06
C PHE A 53 5.14 -20.66 12.48
N ALA A 54 4.19 -21.52 12.85
CA ALA A 54 2.80 -21.41 12.44
C ALA A 54 2.16 -20.10 12.93
N HIS A 55 2.44 -19.68 14.15
CA HIS A 55 1.93 -18.43 14.72
C HIS A 55 2.53 -17.22 14.01
N ALA A 56 3.85 -17.23 13.76
CA ALA A 56 4.53 -16.16 13.04
C ALA A 56 4.00 -15.98 11.61
N LEU A 57 3.71 -17.08 10.89
CA LEU A 57 3.09 -17.03 9.56
C LEU A 57 1.69 -16.42 9.62
N ILE A 58 0.84 -16.85 10.55
CA ILE A 58 -0.52 -16.32 10.70
C ILE A 58 -0.47 -14.82 10.98
N VAL A 59 0.38 -14.39 11.91
CA VAL A 59 0.60 -12.97 12.22
C VAL A 59 1.12 -12.22 10.99
N GLY A 60 2.06 -12.81 10.24
CA GLY A 60 2.58 -12.26 9.00
C GLY A 60 1.50 -12.01 7.96
N PHE A 61 0.62 -12.97 7.72
CA PHE A 61 -0.49 -12.83 6.77
C PHE A 61 -1.53 -11.80 7.24
N ILE A 62 -1.94 -11.86 8.50
CA ILE A 62 -2.99 -10.99 9.04
C ILE A 62 -2.49 -9.55 9.13
N VAL A 63 -1.36 -9.33 9.80
CA VAL A 63 -0.80 -7.98 10.03
C VAL A 63 -0.17 -7.45 8.74
N GLY A 64 0.72 -8.23 8.12
CA GLY A 64 1.40 -7.82 6.90
C GLY A 64 0.44 -7.59 5.74
N GLY A 65 -0.48 -8.55 5.51
CA GLY A 65 -1.51 -8.43 4.49
C GLY A 65 -2.52 -7.33 4.81
N GLY A 66 -3.05 -7.30 6.04
CA GLY A 66 -4.07 -6.34 6.46
C GLY A 66 -3.63 -4.88 6.33
N PHE A 67 -2.45 -4.54 6.83
CA PHE A 67 -1.92 -3.17 6.71
C PHE A 67 -1.58 -2.80 5.25
N SER A 68 -1.11 -3.77 4.46
CA SER A 68 -0.83 -3.52 3.03
C SER A 68 -2.12 -3.22 2.26
N VAL A 69 -3.17 -4.02 2.48
CA VAL A 69 -4.50 -3.80 1.89
C VAL A 69 -5.08 -2.46 2.32
N ALA A 70 -5.00 -2.11 3.61
CA ALA A 70 -5.46 -0.81 4.09
C ALA A 70 -4.72 0.36 3.40
N THR A 71 -3.40 0.23 3.26
CA THR A 71 -2.56 1.25 2.58
C THR A 71 -2.93 1.37 1.10
N LEU A 72 -3.17 0.26 0.42
CA LEU A 72 -3.65 0.24 -0.96
C LEU A 72 -4.99 0.96 -1.10
N ILE A 73 -5.97 0.64 -0.25
CA ILE A 73 -7.29 1.29 -0.26
C ILE A 73 -7.13 2.81 -0.13
N ILE A 74 -6.31 3.28 0.80
CA ILE A 74 -6.04 4.70 1.01
C ILE A 74 -5.40 5.30 -0.25
N ALA A 75 -4.37 4.67 -0.81
CA ALA A 75 -3.67 5.18 -1.99
C ALA A 75 -4.61 5.29 -3.21
N TYR A 76 -5.43 4.27 -3.46
CA TYR A 76 -6.41 4.27 -4.55
C TYR A 76 -7.53 5.29 -4.35
N TYR A 77 -8.00 5.48 -3.11
CA TYR A 77 -9.05 6.45 -2.81
C TYR A 77 -8.64 7.87 -3.22
N PHE A 78 -7.41 8.28 -2.88
CA PHE A 78 -6.92 9.61 -3.25
C PHE A 78 -6.66 9.75 -4.76
N GLN A 79 -6.08 8.73 -5.40
CA GLN A 79 -5.83 8.74 -6.84
C GLN A 79 -7.13 8.86 -7.66
N GLY A 80 -8.19 8.15 -7.26
CA GLY A 80 -9.49 8.21 -7.95
C GLY A 80 -10.20 9.56 -7.81
N ASN A 81 -10.04 10.24 -6.67
CA ASN A 81 -10.70 11.52 -6.43
C ASN A 81 -10.13 12.64 -7.32
N GLU A 82 -8.84 12.59 -7.63
CA GLU A 82 -8.19 13.55 -8.54
C GLU A 82 -8.69 13.37 -9.98
N LEU A 83 -8.78 12.13 -10.47
CA LEU A 83 -9.31 11.82 -11.80
C LEU A 83 -10.76 12.26 -11.98
N ARG A 84 -11.58 12.09 -10.93
CA ARG A 84 -12.99 12.48 -10.94
C ARG A 84 -13.17 14.00 -10.97
N ARG A 85 -12.36 14.75 -10.22
CA ARG A 85 -12.35 16.23 -10.26
C ARG A 85 -11.92 16.78 -11.62
N MET A 86 -10.97 16.14 -12.30
CA MET A 86 -10.56 16.52 -13.65
C MET A 86 -11.68 16.30 -14.68
N ALA A 87 -12.45 15.21 -14.55
CA ALA A 87 -13.58 14.94 -15.43
C ALA A 87 -14.70 16.00 -15.28
N GLU A 88 -15.01 16.43 -14.06
CA GLU A 88 -16.03 17.45 -13.79
C GLU A 88 -15.66 18.84 -14.35
N HIS A 89 -14.40 19.25 -14.24
CA HIS A 89 -13.94 20.52 -14.83
C HIS A 89 -14.06 20.54 -16.36
N ARG A 90 -13.71 19.43 -17.03
CA ARG A 90 -13.78 19.31 -18.50
C ARG A 90 -15.23 19.38 -19.04
N VAL A 91 -16.19 18.89 -18.27
CA VAL A 91 -17.63 18.95 -18.61
C VAL A 91 -18.20 20.37 -18.43
N THR A 92 -17.65 21.14 -17.50
CA THR A 92 -18.11 22.51 -17.24
C THR A 92 -17.59 23.50 -18.28
N ASP A 93 -16.34 23.32 -18.72
CA ASP A 93 -15.70 24.13 -19.77
C ASP A 93 -16.42 23.99 -21.14
N THR A 94 -16.81 22.76 -21.50
CA THR A 94 -17.55 22.50 -22.75
C THR A 94 -18.99 23.04 -22.76
N ARG A 95 -19.52 23.49 -21.61
CA ARG A 95 -20.88 24.07 -21.49
C ARG A 95 -20.91 25.59 -21.50
N GLN A 96 -19.78 26.29 -21.60
CA GLN A 96 -19.77 27.73 -21.82
C GLN A 96 -19.72 28.04 -23.33
N PRO A 97 -20.87 28.31 -23.99
CA PRO A 97 -20.83 28.99 -25.27
C PRO A 97 -20.27 30.39 -25.03
N HIS A 98 -19.13 30.68 -25.66
CA HIS A 98 -18.58 32.02 -25.75
C HIS A 98 -19.65 32.94 -26.35
N LEU A 99 -20.32 33.71 -25.48
CA LEU A 99 -21.20 34.83 -25.84
C LEU A 99 -20.37 36.11 -25.86
#